data_AF-A0A382DR35-F1
#
_entry.id   AF-A0A382DR35-F1
#
_cell.length_a   1.000
_cell.length_b   1.000
_cell.length_c   1.000
_cell.angle_alpha   90.00
_cell.angle_beta   90.00
_cell.angle_gamma   90.00
#
_symmetry.space_group_name_H-M   'P 1'
#
loop_
_entity.id
_entity.type
_entity.pdbx_description
1 polymer ?
#
loop_
_entity_poly.entity_id
_entity_poly.type
_entity_poly.pdbx_seq_one_letter_code
_entity_poly.pdbx_strand_id
1 'polypeptide(L)' 'MKRLEVNGFEVRLTKYKLMILDNEGKLKDKEAYSIAQYLYDEGFIKKDNFPVEIITSEE' A
#
# COMPACT_ATOMS: atom_id res chain seq x y z
N MET A 1 2.12 -13.12 -5.19
CA MET A 1 1.54 -11.76 -5.13
C MET A 1 0.30 -11.86 -4.28
N LYS A 2 0.20 -11.07 -3.21
CA LYS A 2 -0.96 -11.10 -2.30
C LYS A 2 -1.79 -9.84 -2.52
N ARG A 3 -3.10 -10.00 -2.71
CA ARG A 3 -4.06 -8.89 -2.74
C ARG A 3 -4.70 -8.80 -1.36
N LEU A 4 -4.73 -7.59 -0.82
CA LEU A 4 -5.28 -7.27 0.49
C LEU A 4 -6.14 -6.02 0.35
N GLU A 5 -7.14 -5.88 1.19
CA GLU A 5 -7.90 -4.65 1.33
C GLU A 5 -7.55 -4.04 2.69
N VAL A 6 -7.10 -2.79 2.69
CA VAL A 6 -6.72 -2.06 3.91
C VAL A 6 -7.40 -0.70 3.87
N ASN A 7 -8.25 -0.42 4.86
CA ASN A 7 -9.00 0.83 4.96
C ASN A 7 -9.78 1.21 3.69
N GLY A 8 -10.33 0.23 2.97
CA GLY A 8 -11.07 0.45 1.72
C GLY A 8 -10.19 0.65 0.48
N PHE A 9 -8.86 0.60 0.60
CA PHE A 9 -7.93 0.62 -0.52
C PHE A 9 -7.51 -0.80 -0.91
N GLU A 10 -7.46 -1.07 -2.22
CA GLU A 10 -6.87 -2.31 -2.72
C GLU A 10 -5.35 -2.20 -2.67
N VAL A 11 -4.73 -3.14 -1.97
CA VAL A 11 -3.29 -3.18 -1.75
C VAL A 11 -2.72 -4.45 -2.34
N ARG A 12 -1.69 -4.30 -3.15
CA ARG A 12 -0.96 -5.40 -3.79
C ARG A 12 0.44 -5.45 -3.21
N LEU A 13 0.68 -6.49 -2.42
CA LEU A 13 1.97 -6.76 -1.85
C LEU A 13 2.77 -7.70 -2.77
N THR A 14 3.95 -7.23 -3.17
CA THR A 14 4.94 -8.02 -3.91
C THR A 14 6.16 -8.29 -3.03
N LYS A 15 7.16 -9.00 -3.56
CA LYS A 15 8.45 -9.20 -2.85
C LYS A 15 9.29 -7.91 -2.77
N TYR A 16 9.01 -6.94 -3.64
CA TYR A 16 9.89 -5.79 -3.89
C TYR A 16 9.27 -4.45 -3.49
N LYS A 17 7.96 -4.31 -3.63
CA LYS A 17 7.22 -3.09 -3.36
C LYS A 17 5.77 -3.35 -2.92
N LEU A 18 5.21 -2.36 -2.25
CA LEU A 18 3.81 -2.22 -1.91
C LEU A 18 3.16 -1.36 -2.98
N MET A 19 2.09 -1.83 -3.60
CA MET A 19 1.33 -1.05 -4.56
C MET A 19 -0.05 -0.80 -3.97
N ILE A 20 -0.44 0.47 -3.84
CA ILE A 20 -1.75 0.86 -3.31
C ILE A 20 -2.56 1.43 -4.47
N LEU A 21 -3.70 0.83 -4.77
CA LEU A 21 -4.61 1.35 -5.79
C LEU A 21 -5.52 2.40 -5.15
N ASP A 22 -5.45 3.60 -5.68
CA ASP A 22 -6.32 4.70 -5.33
C ASP A 22 -7.26 5.00 -6.50
N ASN A 23 -8.47 4.43 -6.42
CA ASN A 23 -9.50 4.59 -7.44
C ASN A 23 -10.24 5.93 -7.34
N GLU A 24 -10.12 6.64 -6.20
CA GLU A 24 -10.87 7.88 -5.95
C GLU A 24 -9.98 9.13 -5.93
N GLY A 25 -8.65 8.97 -6.08
CA GLY A 25 -7.69 10.08 -5.98
C GLY A 25 -7.64 10.72 -4.59
N LYS A 26 -8.07 9.98 -3.55
CA LYS A 26 -8.19 10.50 -2.18
C LYS A 26 -7.00 10.14 -1.30
N LEU A 27 -6.17 9.18 -1.72
CA LEU A 27 -5.09 8.65 -0.91
C LEU A 27 -3.96 9.68 -0.80
N LYS A 28 -3.75 10.18 0.42
CA LYS A 28 -2.62 11.07 0.70
C LYS A 28 -1.36 10.25 1.02
N ASP A 29 -0.18 10.84 0.80
CA ASP A 29 1.11 10.23 1.14
C ASP A 29 1.17 9.70 2.59
N LYS A 30 0.56 10.43 3.53
CA LYS A 30 0.47 10.02 4.95
C LYS A 30 -0.34 8.74 5.15
N GLU A 31 -1.41 8.54 4.38
CA GLU A 31 -2.24 7.34 4.46
C GLU A 31 -1.52 6.15 3.82
N ALA A 32 -0.84 6.36 2.69
CA ALA A 32 0.00 5.36 2.07
C ALA A 32 1.10 4.85 3.03
N TYR A 33 1.74 5.77 3.77
CA TYR A 33 2.73 5.42 4.79
C TYR A 33 2.11 4.65 5.97
N SER A 34 0.89 5.04 6.38
CA SER A 34 0.16 4.34 7.45
C SER A 34 -0.20 2.91 7.07
N ILE A 35 -0.61 2.68 5.81
CA ILE A 35 -0.87 1.35 5.27
C ILE A 35 0.42 0.52 5.24
N ALA A 36 1.54 1.10 4.83
CA ALA A 36 2.83 0.42 4.82
C ALA A 36 3.29 0.03 6.23
N GLN A 37 3.14 0.93 7.20
CA GLN A 37 3.46 0.66 8.60
C GLN A 37 2.59 -0.47 9.17
N TYR A 38 1.28 -0.43 8.94
CA TYR A 38 0.36 -1.49 9.35
C TYR A 38 0.81 -2.86 8.82
N LEU A 39 1.18 -2.93 7.54
CA LEU A 39 1.65 -4.18 6.93
C LEU A 39 3.03 -4.63 7.47
N TYR A 40 3.87 -3.71 7.93
CA TYR A 40 5.11 -4.03 8.62
C TYR A 40 4.83 -4.62 10.01
N ASP A 41 3.96 -3.97 10.79
CA ASP A 41 3.61 -4.39 12.14
C ASP A 41 2.93 -5.77 12.16
N GLU A 42 2.09 -6.06 11.17
CA GLU A 42 1.46 -7.37 10.95
C GLU A 42 2.43 -8.45 10.41
N GLY A 43 3.68 -8.08 10.10
CA GLY A 43 4.72 -9.00 9.61
C GLY A 43 4.61 -9.38 8.13
N PHE A 44 3.77 -8.67 7.35
CA PHE A 44 3.71 -8.83 5.90
C PHE A 44 4.93 -8.22 5.20
N ILE A 45 5.46 -7.12 5.75
CA ILE A 45 6.68 -6.46 5.30
C ILE A 45 7.74 -6.63 6.39
N LYS A 46 8.97 -7.01 6.01
CA LYS A 46 10.09 -7.20 6.96
C LYS A 46 11.19 -6.15 6.83
N LYS A 47 11.03 -5.18 5.93
CA LYS A 47 12.02 -4.15 5.65
C LYS A 47 11.44 -2.80 6.02
N ASP A 48 12.13 -2.05 6.86
CA ASP A 48 11.76 -0.68 7.25
C ASP A 48 11.60 0.27 6.05
N ASN A 49 12.44 0.13 5.02
CA ASN A 49 12.39 0.96 3.80
C ASN A 49 11.76 0.22 2.63
N PHE A 50 10.56 -0.32 2.82
CA PHE A 50 9.86 -1.01 1.74
C PHE A 50 9.25 0.00 0.76
N PRO A 51 9.58 -0.02 -0.54
CA PRO A 51 9.05 0.93 -1.50
C PRO A 51 7.52 0.87 -1.58
N VAL A 52 6.87 2.04 -1.50
CA VAL A 52 5.43 2.19 -1.66
C VAL A 52 5.16 2.96 -2.96
N GLU A 53 4.28 2.42 -3.79
CA GLU A 53 3.86 2.99 -5.05
C GLU A 53 2.35 3.18 -5.02
N ILE A 54 1.89 4.41 -5.23
CA ILE A 54 0.47 4.74 -5.33
C ILE A 54 0.13 4.70 -6.82
N ILE A 55 -0.84 3.87 -7.18
CA ILE A 55 -1.37 3.79 -8.54
C ILE A 55 -2.74 4.46 -8.50
N THR A 56 -2.80 5.66 -9.05
CA THR A 56 -4.06 6.35 -9.29
C THR A 56 -4.62 5.88 -10.62
N SER A 57 -5.89 5.47 -10.62
CA SER A 57 -6.65 5.32 -11.85
C SER A 57 -7.34 6.66 -12.13
N GLU A 58 -6.55 7.67 -12.50
CA GLU A 58 -7.10 8.87 -13.13
C GLU A 58 -7.39 8.53 -14.61
N GLU A 59 -8.68 8.48 -14.96
CA GLU A 59 -9.18 8.70 -16.33
C GLU A 59 -9.40 10.20 -16.57
#